data_AF-A0A376RNP2-F1
#
_entry.id   AF-A0A376RNP2-F1
#
_cell.length_a   1.000
_cell.length_b   1.000
_cell.length_c   1.000
_cell.angle_alpha   90.00
_cell.angle_beta   90.00
_cell.angle_gamma   90.00
#
_symmetry.space_group_name_H-M   'P 1'
#
loop_
_entity.id
_entity.type
_entity.pdbx_description
1 polymer ?
#
loop_
_entity_poly.entity_id
_entity_poly.type
_entity_poly.pdbx_seq_one_letter_code
_entity_poly.pdbx_strand_id
1 'polypeptide(L)'
;MYCGVPIGAALAATLGFAGANLAWQTVFWVGGVVPLILVPLLMRWLPESAVFAGEKQAAPPLRALFAPETATATLLLWLCYFFTLLVVYMLINWLPLLLVEQGFQPSQAAGVMFALQMGAASGTLMLGALMDKLRPVTMSLLIYSGMLASLLALGTVSSFNGMLLAGFVAGLFATGGQSVLYALAPLFYSSQIRATGVGTAVAVGRLGAMSGPLLAGKMLALGTGTVGVMAASAPGILVAGLAVFILMSRRSRIQPCADA
;
A
#
# COMPACT_ATOMS: atom_id res chain seq x y z
N MET A 1 -2.91 3.95 12.76
CA MET A 1 -1.71 3.13 12.47
C MET A 1 -1.01 3.54 11.17
N TYR A 2 -1.72 3.59 10.03
CA TYR A 2 -1.08 3.81 8.72
C TYR A 2 -0.50 5.21 8.47
N CYS A 3 -1.01 6.27 9.11
CA CYS A 3 -0.41 7.61 9.02
C CYS A 3 0.96 7.72 9.70
N GLY A 4 1.27 6.85 10.67
CA GLY A 4 2.55 6.86 11.39
C GLY A 4 3.73 6.43 10.53
N VAL A 5 3.52 5.57 9.53
CA VAL A 5 4.60 5.07 8.65
C VAL A 5 5.13 6.17 7.71
N PRO A 6 4.29 6.93 6.98
CA PRO A 6 4.74 8.08 6.19
C PRO A 6 5.37 9.18 7.03
N ILE A 7 4.79 9.49 8.21
CA ILE A 7 5.32 10.52 9.11
C ILE A 7 6.67 10.10 9.67
N GLY A 8 6.84 8.84 10.08
CA GLY A 8 8.12 8.29 10.51
C GLY A 8 9.17 8.32 9.40
N ALA A 9 8.79 7.99 8.16
CA ALA A 9 9.68 8.08 7.01
C ALA A 9 10.10 9.53 6.68
N ALA A 10 9.17 10.49 6.79
CA ALA A 10 9.46 11.91 6.62
C ALA A 10 10.42 12.43 7.71
N LEU A 11 10.22 12.04 8.98
CA LEU A 11 11.13 12.36 10.09
C LEU A 11 12.51 11.69 9.95
N ALA A 12 12.56 10.46 9.44
CA ALA A 12 13.82 9.78 9.14
C ALA A 12 14.58 10.50 8.00
N ALA A 13 13.87 11.00 6.99
CA ALA A 13 14.47 11.75 5.90
C ALA A 13 15.07 13.09 6.38
N THR A 14 14.43 13.82 7.29
CA THR A 14 14.97 15.07 7.82
C THR A 14 16.24 14.86 8.64
N LEU A 15 16.35 13.75 9.38
CA LEU A 15 17.60 13.36 10.07
C LEU A 15 18.74 13.08 9.08
N GLY A 16 18.44 12.53 7.90
CA GLY A 16 19.41 12.35 6.82
C GLY A 16 19.83 13.66 6.14
N PHE A 17 18.90 14.61 5.97
CA PHE A 17 19.19 15.93 5.38
C PHE A 17 19.96 16.88 6.30
N ALA A 18 19.86 16.72 7.62
CA ALA A 18 20.53 17.58 8.60
C ALA A 18 22.07 17.46 8.60
N GLY A 19 22.66 16.66 7.71
CA GLY A 19 24.11 16.63 7.47
C GLY A 19 24.92 16.15 8.67
N ALA A 20 24.27 15.45 9.61
CA ALA A 20 25.01 14.80 10.67
C ALA A 20 25.89 13.73 10.00
N ASN A 21 27.22 13.83 10.14
CA ASN A 21 28.20 12.81 9.75
C ASN A 21 28.03 11.53 10.61
N LEU A 22 26.80 11.10 10.78
CA LEU A 22 26.39 9.90 11.47
C LEU A 22 26.75 8.75 10.54
N ALA A 23 27.66 7.91 11.03
CA ALA A 23 27.99 6.69 10.36
C ALA A 23 26.69 5.88 10.13
N TRP A 24 26.57 5.18 9.00
CA TRP A 24 25.35 4.44 8.64
C TRP A 24 24.87 3.48 9.76
N GLN A 25 25.78 3.05 10.64
CA GLN A 25 25.53 2.24 11.83
C GLN A 25 24.53 2.90 12.79
N THR A 26 24.51 4.23 12.88
CA THR A 26 23.59 4.93 13.80
C THR A 26 22.12 4.73 13.42
N VAL A 27 21.84 4.52 12.13
CA VAL A 27 20.49 4.14 11.66
C VAL A 27 20.08 2.77 12.23
N PHE A 28 21.03 1.82 12.31
CA PHE A 28 20.79 0.50 12.90
C PHE A 28 20.65 0.55 14.42
N TRP A 29 21.44 1.38 15.10
CA TRP A 29 21.32 1.57 16.55
C TRP A 29 19.96 2.19 16.93
N VAL A 30 19.56 3.26 16.26
CA VAL A 30 18.25 3.90 16.50
C VAL A 30 17.12 2.94 16.13
N GLY A 31 17.21 2.29 14.97
CA GLY A 31 16.20 1.34 14.51
C GLY A 31 16.08 0.07 15.35
N GLY A 32 17.16 -0.37 16.01
CA GLY A 32 17.17 -1.60 16.82
C GLY A 32 16.94 -1.37 18.32
N VAL A 33 17.54 -0.33 18.90
CA VAL A 33 17.46 -0.06 20.34
C VAL A 33 16.11 0.54 20.72
N VAL A 34 15.54 1.43 19.89
CA VAL A 34 14.25 2.07 20.20
C VAL A 34 13.12 1.02 20.34
N PRO A 35 12.96 0.03 19.44
CA PRO A 35 11.99 -1.05 19.63
C PRO A 35 12.25 -1.89 20.87
N LEU A 36 13.51 -2.20 21.19
CA LEU A 36 13.87 -2.98 22.39
C LEU A 36 13.49 -2.26 23.68
N ILE A 37 13.65 -0.94 23.72
CA ILE A 37 13.22 -0.10 24.86
C ILE A 37 11.68 -0.01 24.93
N LEU A 38 11.00 -0.06 23.79
CA LEU A 38 9.53 -0.08 23.75
C LEU A 38 8.94 -1.39 24.27
N VAL A 39 9.65 -2.53 24.19
CA VAL A 39 9.15 -3.83 24.69
C VAL A 39 8.71 -3.78 26.16
N PRO A 40 9.53 -3.36 27.14
CA PRO A 40 9.12 -3.30 28.54
C PRO A 40 7.99 -2.27 28.78
N LEU A 41 7.96 -1.18 28.00
CA LEU A 41 6.87 -0.20 28.06
C LEU A 41 5.55 -0.81 27.60
N LEU A 42 5.56 -1.54 26.48
CA LEU A 42 4.39 -2.23 25.93
C LEU A 42 3.91 -3.36 26.86
N MET A 43 4.83 -4.16 27.42
CA MET A 43 4.46 -5.19 28.39
C MET A 43 3.81 -4.62 29.64
N ARG A 44 4.22 -3.43 30.08
CA ARG A 44 3.66 -2.79 31.26
C ARG A 44 2.34 -2.09 30.98
N TRP A 45 2.15 -1.53 29.79
CA TRP A 45 1.00 -0.65 29.48
C TRP A 45 -0.05 -1.27 28.56
N LEU A 46 0.24 -2.41 27.94
CA LEU A 46 -0.69 -3.13 27.06
C LEU A 46 -0.98 -4.53 27.63
N PRO A 47 -1.73 -4.63 28.76
CA PRO A 47 -2.13 -5.93 29.30
C PRO A 47 -2.97 -6.70 28.28
N GLU A 48 -2.80 -8.02 28.27
CA GLU A 48 -3.50 -8.92 27.36
C GLU A 48 -5.01 -8.70 27.44
N SER A 49 -5.68 -8.53 26.29
CA SER A 49 -7.12 -8.28 26.30
C SER A 49 -7.84 -9.52 26.82
N ALA A 50 -8.78 -9.32 27.76
CA ALA A 50 -9.53 -10.42 28.39
C ALA A 50 -10.28 -11.30 27.37
N VAL A 51 -10.53 -10.78 26.16
CA VAL A 51 -11.13 -11.50 25.03
C VAL A 51 -10.22 -12.61 24.49
N PHE A 52 -8.89 -12.49 24.63
CA PHE A 52 -7.91 -13.48 24.15
C PHE A 52 -7.50 -14.50 25.22
N ALA A 53 -7.63 -14.16 26.51
CA ALA A 53 -7.17 -15.01 27.62
C ALA A 53 -8.05 -16.26 27.85
N GLY A 54 -9.29 -16.26 27.36
CA GLY A 54 -10.27 -17.35 27.59
C GLY A 54 -10.36 -18.41 26.48
N GLU A 55 -10.00 -18.08 25.24
CA GLU A 55 -10.14 -19.00 24.11
C GLU A 55 -8.77 -19.34 23.51
N LYS A 56 -8.32 -20.59 23.72
CA LYS A 56 -7.35 -21.23 22.82
C LYS A 56 -8.03 -21.46 21.46
N GLN A 57 -8.27 -20.40 20.70
CA GLN A 57 -8.70 -20.55 19.30
C GLN A 57 -7.55 -21.16 18.53
N ALA A 58 -7.63 -22.47 18.28
CA ALA A 58 -6.78 -23.12 17.29
C ALA A 58 -6.96 -22.34 15.98
N ALA A 59 -5.86 -21.81 15.43
CA ALA A 59 -5.92 -21.07 14.18
C ALA A 59 -6.63 -21.94 13.13
N PRO A 60 -7.77 -21.50 12.57
CA PRO A 60 -8.50 -22.31 11.63
C PRO A 60 -7.58 -22.65 10.45
N PRO A 61 -7.63 -23.89 9.94
CA PRO A 61 -6.72 -24.37 8.91
C PRO A 61 -6.81 -23.46 7.68
N LEU A 62 -5.69 -23.24 6.98
CA LEU A 62 -5.64 -22.42 5.75
C LEU A 62 -6.70 -22.83 4.71
N ARG A 63 -7.13 -24.09 4.72
CA ARG A 63 -8.23 -24.62 3.90
C ARG A 63 -9.56 -23.89 4.11
N ALA A 64 -9.80 -23.32 5.29
CA ALA A 64 -11.00 -22.54 5.60
C ALA A 64 -11.09 -21.23 4.79
N LEU A 65 -9.97 -20.72 4.28
CA LEU A 65 -9.96 -19.58 3.36
C LEU A 65 -10.43 -19.93 1.94
N PHE A 66 -10.36 -21.22 1.60
CA PHE A 66 -10.74 -21.78 0.29
C PHE A 66 -12.10 -22.48 0.34
N ALA A 67 -12.89 -22.25 1.39
CA ALA A 67 -14.28 -22.70 1.42
C ALA A 67 -15.07 -22.02 0.27
N PRO A 68 -16.08 -22.68 -0.34
CA PRO A 68 -16.79 -22.16 -1.51
C PRO A 68 -17.35 -20.73 -1.32
N GLU A 69 -17.72 -20.39 -0.09
CA GLU A 69 -18.28 -19.09 0.27
C GLU A 69 -17.24 -17.95 0.32
N THR A 70 -15.99 -18.26 0.68
CA THR A 70 -14.93 -17.26 0.93
C THR A 70 -13.77 -17.31 -0.07
N ALA A 71 -13.60 -18.42 -0.81
CA ALA A 71 -12.49 -18.62 -1.74
C ALA A 71 -12.40 -17.53 -2.81
N THR A 72 -13.54 -17.17 -3.40
CA THR A 72 -13.58 -16.12 -4.44
C THR A 72 -13.19 -14.77 -3.85
N ALA A 73 -13.68 -14.45 -2.65
CA ALA A 73 -13.35 -13.20 -1.97
C ALA A 73 -11.86 -13.12 -1.61
N THR A 74 -11.30 -14.22 -1.12
CA THR A 74 -9.88 -14.35 -0.78
C THR A 74 -9.00 -14.14 -2.01
N LEU A 75 -9.27 -14.83 -3.12
CA LEU A 75 -8.46 -14.73 -4.34
C LEU A 75 -8.51 -13.32 -4.95
N LEU A 76 -9.68 -12.70 -4.98
CA LEU A 76 -9.83 -11.32 -5.47
C LEU A 76 -9.07 -10.34 -4.58
N LEU A 77 -9.15 -10.49 -3.25
CA LEU A 77 -8.37 -9.66 -2.32
C LEU A 77 -6.86 -9.87 -2.48
N TRP A 78 -6.40 -11.10 -2.62
CA TRP A 78 -4.98 -11.40 -2.85
C TRP A 78 -4.46 -10.71 -4.09
N LEU A 79 -5.23 -10.76 -5.17
CA LEU A 79 -4.88 -10.10 -6.42
C LEU A 79 -4.83 -8.57 -6.26
N CYS A 80 -5.78 -7.98 -5.52
CA CYS A 80 -5.76 -6.55 -5.21
C CYS A 80 -4.52 -6.14 -4.39
N TYR A 81 -4.19 -6.91 -3.35
CA TYR A 81 -3.00 -6.69 -2.54
C TYR A 81 -1.73 -6.81 -3.38
N PHE A 82 -1.64 -7.84 -4.21
CA PHE A 82 -0.49 -8.07 -5.09
C PHE A 82 -0.21 -6.86 -5.97
N PHE A 83 -1.20 -6.39 -6.75
CA PHE A 83 -0.98 -5.28 -7.68
C PHE A 83 -0.84 -3.94 -6.97
N THR A 84 -1.57 -3.69 -5.89
CA THR A 84 -1.44 -2.45 -5.13
C THR A 84 -0.04 -2.34 -4.54
N LEU A 85 0.47 -3.41 -3.89
CA LEU A 85 1.82 -3.40 -3.33
C LEU A 85 2.90 -3.41 -4.42
N LEU A 86 2.66 -4.05 -5.57
CA LEU A 86 3.57 -3.97 -6.71
C LEU A 86 3.82 -2.51 -7.10
N VAL A 87 2.76 -1.73 -7.29
CA VAL A 87 2.86 -0.31 -7.69
C VAL A 87 3.50 0.53 -6.60
N VAL A 88 3.03 0.39 -5.34
CA VAL A 88 3.56 1.16 -4.20
C VAL A 88 5.07 0.95 -4.08
N TYR A 89 5.54 -0.29 -4.09
CA TYR A 89 6.95 -0.60 -3.91
C TYR A 89 7.78 -0.31 -5.16
N MET A 90 7.19 -0.41 -6.36
CA MET A 90 7.84 0.06 -7.58
C MET A 90 8.12 1.57 -7.47
N LEU A 91 7.11 2.37 -7.09
CA LEU A 91 7.30 3.81 -6.96
C LEU A 91 8.32 4.15 -5.88
N ILE A 92 8.18 3.60 -4.68
CA ILE A 92 9.08 3.92 -3.55
C ILE A 92 10.54 3.56 -3.87
N ASN A 93 10.78 2.44 -4.54
CA ASN A 93 12.15 1.96 -4.74
C ASN A 93 12.78 2.42 -6.07
N TRP A 94 11.98 2.64 -7.12
CA TRP A 94 12.50 2.88 -8.48
C TRP A 94 12.18 4.25 -9.03
N LEU A 95 11.19 4.96 -8.51
CA LEU A 95 10.88 6.30 -9.01
C LEU A 95 12.08 7.27 -9.04
N PRO A 96 13.01 7.32 -8.05
CA PRO A 96 14.12 8.27 -8.13
C PRO A 96 15.05 7.95 -9.29
N LEU A 97 15.34 6.66 -9.49
CA LEU A 97 16.18 6.18 -10.58
C LEU A 97 15.52 6.52 -11.93
N LEU A 98 14.23 6.24 -12.07
CA LEU A 98 13.46 6.51 -13.29
C LEU A 98 13.40 8.00 -13.64
N LEU A 99 13.39 8.88 -12.63
CA LEU A 99 13.44 10.33 -12.84
C LEU A 99 14.85 10.78 -13.28
N VAL A 100 15.90 10.21 -12.68
CA VAL A 100 17.28 10.50 -13.09
C VAL A 100 17.53 10.01 -14.53
N GLU A 101 17.01 8.86 -14.91
CA GLU A 101 17.06 8.37 -16.30
C GLU A 101 16.26 9.23 -17.28
N GLN A 102 15.17 9.88 -16.83
CA GLN A 102 14.44 10.89 -17.61
C GLN A 102 15.21 12.21 -17.76
N GLY A 103 16.36 12.36 -17.11
CA GLY A 103 17.21 13.56 -17.18
C GLY A 103 17.00 14.57 -16.04
N PHE A 104 16.22 14.23 -15.01
CA PHE A 104 16.10 15.08 -13.82
C PHE A 104 17.36 15.00 -12.94
N GLN A 105 17.64 16.10 -12.25
CA GLN A 105 18.72 16.12 -11.26
C GLN A 105 18.35 15.25 -10.04
N PRO A 106 19.33 14.63 -9.35
CA PRO A 106 19.06 13.83 -8.14
C PRO A 106 18.31 14.61 -7.04
N SER A 107 18.56 15.92 -6.92
CA SER A 107 17.84 16.80 -5.99
C SER A 107 16.36 16.98 -6.37
N GLN A 108 16.04 17.04 -7.66
CA GLN A 108 14.68 17.11 -8.17
C GLN A 108 13.94 15.79 -7.94
N ALA A 109 14.60 14.66 -8.20
CA ALA A 109 14.05 13.33 -7.91
C ALA A 109 13.72 13.15 -6.41
N ALA A 110 14.60 13.63 -5.53
CA ALA A 110 14.34 13.67 -4.09
C ALA A 110 13.13 14.56 -3.73
N GLY A 111 12.96 15.70 -4.41
CA GLY A 111 11.79 16.56 -4.26
C GLY A 111 10.47 15.85 -4.64
N VAL A 112 10.46 15.10 -5.73
CA VAL A 112 9.30 14.29 -6.15
C VAL A 112 9.00 13.18 -5.15
N MET A 113 10.03 12.54 -4.60
CA MET A 113 9.89 11.56 -3.52
C MET A 113 9.28 12.16 -2.25
N PHE A 114 9.75 13.34 -1.86
CA PHE A 114 9.17 14.06 -0.74
C PHE A 114 7.68 14.36 -0.98
N ALA A 115 7.35 14.86 -2.17
CA ALA A 115 5.97 15.10 -2.56
C ALA A 115 5.12 13.83 -2.52
N LEU A 116 5.66 12.69 -2.98
CA LEU A 116 5.01 11.38 -2.88
C LEU A 116 4.73 10.98 -1.43
N GLN A 117 5.67 11.16 -0.50
CA GLN A 117 5.46 10.84 0.91
C GLN A 117 4.43 11.76 1.58
N MET A 118 4.41 13.04 1.23
CA MET A 118 3.38 13.99 1.68
C MET A 118 1.99 13.63 1.11
N GLY A 119 1.96 13.21 -0.15
CA GLY A 119 0.78 12.64 -0.80
C GLY A 119 0.29 11.40 -0.08
N ALA A 120 1.19 10.47 0.26
CA ALA A 120 0.87 9.28 1.04
C ALA A 120 0.27 9.62 2.40
N ALA A 121 0.90 10.52 3.15
CA ALA A 121 0.42 10.96 4.47
C ALA A 121 -0.99 11.56 4.37
N SER A 122 -1.18 12.54 3.49
CA SER A 122 -2.48 13.19 3.28
C SER A 122 -3.53 12.22 2.73
N GLY A 123 -3.16 11.35 1.80
CA GLY A 123 -4.02 10.31 1.24
C GLY A 123 -4.52 9.30 2.26
N THR A 124 -3.69 8.87 3.21
CA THR A 124 -4.16 7.98 4.29
C THR A 124 -5.26 8.62 5.13
N LEU A 125 -5.20 9.93 5.38
CA LEU A 125 -6.20 10.67 6.15
C LEU A 125 -7.43 10.98 5.29
N MET A 126 -7.24 11.52 4.09
CA MET A 126 -8.32 11.91 3.19
C MET A 126 -9.12 10.70 2.71
N LEU A 127 -8.45 9.68 2.18
CA LEU A 127 -9.12 8.46 1.71
C LEU A 127 -9.67 7.65 2.88
N GLY A 128 -9.00 7.65 4.04
CA GLY A 128 -9.54 7.07 5.27
C GLY A 128 -10.86 7.70 5.68
N ALA A 129 -10.93 9.04 5.72
CA ALA A 129 -12.16 9.76 6.06
C ALA A 129 -13.26 9.63 4.98
N LEU A 130 -12.87 9.49 3.71
CA LEU A 130 -13.79 9.33 2.59
C LEU A 130 -14.38 7.92 2.52
N MET A 131 -13.67 6.91 3.05
CA MET A 131 -14.13 5.52 3.12
C MET A 131 -15.44 5.37 3.91
N ASP A 132 -15.66 6.19 4.95
CA ASP A 132 -16.88 6.15 5.75
C ASP A 132 -18.08 6.82 5.05
N LYS A 133 -17.80 7.70 4.08
CA LYS A 133 -18.84 8.50 3.37
C LYS A 133 -19.24 7.91 2.02
N LEU A 134 -18.31 7.22 1.35
CA LEU A 134 -18.52 6.67 0.02
C LEU A 134 -18.86 5.20 0.06
N ARG A 135 -19.64 4.74 -0.94
CA ARG A 135 -19.82 3.31 -1.16
C ARG A 135 -18.46 2.66 -1.46
N PRO A 136 -18.19 1.45 -0.96
CA PRO A 136 -16.91 0.79 -1.19
C PRO A 136 -16.52 0.68 -2.68
N VAL A 137 -17.51 0.53 -3.58
CA VAL A 137 -17.28 0.46 -5.04
C VAL A 137 -16.76 1.78 -5.58
N THR A 138 -17.42 2.89 -5.25
CA THR A 138 -17.02 4.24 -5.65
C THR A 138 -15.64 4.57 -5.11
N MET A 139 -15.36 4.18 -3.87
CA MET A 139 -14.05 4.35 -3.25
C MET A 139 -12.94 3.62 -4.02
N SER A 140 -13.21 2.38 -4.42
CA SER A 140 -12.24 1.55 -5.15
C SER A 140 -12.00 2.07 -6.56
N LEU A 141 -13.05 2.49 -7.27
CA LEU A 141 -12.94 3.12 -8.58
C LEU A 141 -12.11 4.41 -8.50
N LEU A 142 -12.35 5.24 -7.49
CA LEU A 142 -11.59 6.47 -7.24
C LEU A 142 -10.10 6.19 -6.98
N ILE A 143 -9.78 5.18 -6.15
CA ILE A 143 -8.40 4.80 -5.85
C ILE A 143 -7.66 4.33 -7.09
N TYR A 144 -8.20 3.34 -7.82
CA TYR A 144 -7.48 2.74 -8.94
C TYR A 144 -7.43 3.65 -10.17
N SER A 145 -8.47 4.45 -10.43
CA SER A 145 -8.43 5.46 -11.50
C SER A 145 -7.43 6.57 -11.19
N GLY A 146 -7.40 7.07 -9.94
CA GLY A 146 -6.41 8.05 -9.49
C GLY A 146 -4.98 7.52 -9.56
N MET A 147 -4.78 6.26 -9.17
CA MET A 147 -3.49 5.58 -9.29
C MET A 147 -3.04 5.48 -10.75
N LEU A 148 -3.91 5.01 -11.64
CA LEU A 148 -3.60 4.90 -13.07
C LEU A 148 -3.26 6.26 -13.69
N ALA A 149 -4.08 7.29 -13.41
CA ALA A 149 -3.84 8.65 -13.90
C ALA A 149 -2.50 9.21 -13.42
N SER A 150 -2.13 8.94 -12.16
CA SER A 150 -0.85 9.38 -11.60
C SER A 150 0.36 8.70 -12.25
N LEU A 151 0.28 7.40 -12.57
CA LEU A 151 1.36 6.70 -13.27
C LEU A 151 1.53 7.21 -14.70
N LEU A 152 0.43 7.49 -15.39
CA LEU A 152 0.47 8.10 -16.72
C LEU A 152 1.09 9.50 -16.67
N ALA A 153 0.76 10.30 -15.67
CA ALA A 153 1.36 11.62 -15.47
C ALA A 153 2.88 11.51 -15.19
N LEU A 154 3.32 10.61 -14.31
CA LEU A 154 4.74 10.37 -14.03
C LEU A 154 5.53 9.90 -15.27
N GLY A 155 4.88 9.17 -16.17
CA GLY A 155 5.50 8.73 -17.43
C GLY A 155 5.63 9.84 -18.47
N THR A 156 4.66 10.75 -18.56
CA THR A 156 4.51 11.67 -19.71
C THR A 156 4.94 13.10 -19.44
N VAL A 157 4.88 13.55 -18.18
CA VAL A 157 5.17 14.93 -17.83
C VAL A 157 6.67 15.15 -17.72
N SER A 158 7.19 16.17 -18.40
CA SER A 158 8.62 16.54 -18.38
C SER A 158 8.93 17.77 -17.52
N SER A 159 7.90 18.48 -17.05
CA SER A 159 8.06 19.65 -16.17
C SER A 159 8.24 19.24 -14.71
N PHE A 160 9.21 19.82 -14.02
CA PHE A 160 9.49 19.54 -12.60
C PHE A 160 8.27 19.77 -11.70
N ASN A 161 7.55 20.87 -11.87
CA ASN A 161 6.35 21.17 -11.08
C ASN A 161 5.23 20.15 -11.34
N GLY A 162 5.09 19.72 -12.60
CA GLY A 162 4.14 18.68 -12.95
C GLY A 162 4.52 17.32 -12.36
N MET A 163 5.82 17.02 -12.28
CA MET A 163 6.33 15.80 -11.65
C MET A 163 6.11 15.79 -10.13
N LEU A 164 6.29 16.93 -9.45
CA LEU A 164 5.96 17.09 -8.03
C LEU A 164 4.48 16.80 -7.77
N LEU A 165 3.59 17.35 -8.60
CA LEU A 165 2.15 17.12 -8.48
C LEU A 165 1.78 15.67 -8.80
N ALA A 166 2.37 15.08 -9.85
CA ALA A 166 2.16 13.68 -10.20
C ALA A 166 2.66 12.74 -9.08
N GLY A 167 3.82 13.01 -8.49
CA GLY A 167 4.35 12.28 -7.34
C GLY A 167 3.44 12.38 -6.12
N PHE A 168 2.94 13.58 -5.79
CA PHE A 168 1.99 13.78 -4.71
C PHE A 168 0.69 12.98 -4.93
N VAL A 169 0.11 13.07 -6.11
CA VAL A 169 -1.13 12.35 -6.46
C VAL A 169 -0.90 10.82 -6.46
N ALA A 170 0.26 10.37 -6.95
CA ALA A 170 0.65 8.97 -6.90
C ALA A 170 0.77 8.47 -5.45
N GLY A 171 1.41 9.24 -4.57
CA GLY A 171 1.48 8.93 -3.15
C GLY A 171 0.09 8.85 -2.49
N LEU A 172 -0.77 9.82 -2.80
CA LEU A 172 -2.15 9.91 -2.30
C LEU A 172 -2.95 8.65 -2.62
N PHE A 173 -2.95 8.21 -3.88
CA PHE A 173 -3.74 7.05 -4.30
C PHE A 173 -3.05 5.71 -4.07
N ALA A 174 -1.74 5.59 -4.28
CA ALA A 174 -1.01 4.34 -4.09
C ALA A 174 -0.97 3.95 -2.60
N THR A 175 -0.46 4.83 -1.75
CA THR A 175 -0.30 4.51 -0.32
C THR A 175 -1.59 4.74 0.47
N GLY A 176 -2.35 5.78 0.13
CA GLY A 176 -3.68 5.99 0.71
C GLY A 176 -4.66 4.87 0.32
N GLY A 177 -4.64 4.44 -0.94
CA GLY A 177 -5.42 3.29 -1.42
C GLY A 177 -5.02 1.98 -0.76
N GLN A 178 -3.71 1.73 -0.58
CA GLN A 178 -3.23 0.61 0.22
C GLN A 178 -3.83 0.65 1.64
N SER A 179 -3.87 1.81 2.30
CA SER A 179 -4.42 1.96 3.66
C SER A 179 -5.91 1.63 3.72
N VAL A 180 -6.68 2.04 2.71
CA VAL A 180 -8.11 1.67 2.56
C VAL A 180 -8.26 0.18 2.34
N LEU A 181 -7.40 -0.45 1.53
CA LEU A 181 -7.43 -1.89 1.30
C LEU A 181 -7.18 -2.68 2.61
N TYR A 182 -6.30 -2.18 3.48
CA TYR A 182 -6.11 -2.73 4.83
C TYR A 182 -7.32 -2.58 5.74
N ALA A 183 -8.06 -1.48 5.63
CA ALA A 183 -9.27 -1.27 6.41
C ALA A 183 -10.45 -2.12 5.90
N LEU A 184 -10.54 -2.34 4.59
CA LEU A 184 -11.61 -3.12 3.97
C LEU A 184 -11.39 -4.64 4.06
N ALA A 185 -10.14 -5.12 4.02
CA ALA A 185 -9.84 -6.55 3.99
C ALA A 185 -10.52 -7.38 5.11
N PRO A 186 -10.53 -6.94 6.39
CA PRO A 186 -11.17 -7.70 7.48
C PRO A 186 -12.69 -7.81 7.35
N LEU A 187 -13.34 -6.93 6.57
CA LEU A 187 -14.80 -6.93 6.35
C LEU A 187 -15.27 -8.07 5.45
N PHE A 188 -14.35 -8.72 4.73
CA PHE A 188 -14.65 -9.83 3.83
C PHE A 188 -14.47 -11.21 4.47
N TYR A 189 -14.02 -11.25 5.73
CA TYR A 189 -13.77 -12.48 6.46
C TYR A 189 -14.63 -12.56 7.73
N SER A 190 -15.17 -13.75 8.00
CA SER A 190 -15.85 -14.03 9.28
C SER A 190 -14.85 -13.92 10.43
N SER A 191 -15.35 -13.64 11.65
CA SER A 191 -14.53 -13.39 12.84
C SER A 191 -13.47 -14.47 13.08
N GLN A 192 -13.81 -15.73 12.82
CA GLN A 192 -12.95 -16.89 13.02
C GLN A 192 -11.73 -16.91 12.07
N ILE A 193 -11.90 -16.55 10.80
CA ILE A 193 -10.82 -16.62 9.78
C ILE A 193 -10.20 -15.25 9.46
N ARG A 194 -10.67 -14.17 10.10
CA ARG A 194 -10.30 -12.78 9.78
C ARG A 194 -8.80 -12.51 9.86
N ALA A 195 -8.15 -12.94 10.94
CA ALA A 195 -6.72 -12.73 11.13
C ALA A 195 -5.90 -13.48 10.06
N THR A 196 -6.22 -14.76 9.81
CA THR A 196 -5.54 -15.59 8.80
C THR A 196 -5.80 -15.07 7.38
N GLY A 197 -7.02 -14.65 7.07
CA GLY A 197 -7.39 -14.11 5.75
C GLY A 197 -6.65 -12.82 5.42
N VAL A 198 -6.64 -11.87 6.36
CA VAL A 198 -5.89 -10.61 6.19
C VAL A 198 -4.38 -10.89 6.13
N GLY A 199 -3.85 -11.70 7.05
CA GLY A 199 -2.41 -12.01 7.09
C GLY A 199 -1.90 -12.66 5.80
N THR A 200 -2.65 -13.63 5.26
CA THR A 200 -2.29 -14.29 3.99
C THR A 200 -2.43 -13.36 2.79
N ALA A 201 -3.46 -12.49 2.75
CA ALA A 201 -3.59 -11.48 1.70
C ALA A 201 -2.40 -10.51 1.68
N VAL A 202 -1.94 -10.08 2.85
CA VAL A 202 -0.77 -9.21 3.00
C VAL A 202 0.51 -9.94 2.59
N ALA A 203 0.67 -11.21 2.97
CA ALA A 203 1.81 -12.02 2.58
C ALA A 203 1.90 -12.18 1.05
N VAL A 204 0.78 -12.42 0.36
CA VAL A 204 0.73 -12.44 -1.11
C VAL A 204 1.00 -11.06 -1.69
N GLY A 205 0.51 -10.00 -1.05
CA GLY A 205 0.89 -8.63 -1.38
C GLY A 205 2.39 -8.38 -1.36
N ARG A 206 3.14 -9.01 -0.44
CA ARG A 206 4.60 -8.92 -0.39
C ARG A 206 5.28 -9.58 -1.59
N LEU A 207 4.69 -10.62 -2.18
CA LEU A 207 5.17 -11.15 -3.45
C LEU A 207 5.05 -10.12 -4.57
N GLY A 208 3.98 -9.31 -4.56
CA GLY A 208 3.82 -8.17 -5.45
C GLY A 208 4.91 -7.11 -5.23
N ALA A 209 5.17 -6.77 -3.96
CA ALA A 209 6.25 -5.85 -3.59
C ALA A 209 7.64 -6.32 -4.04
N MET A 210 7.90 -7.64 -3.99
CA MET A 210 9.13 -8.24 -4.52
C MET A 210 9.18 -8.23 -6.05
N SER A 211 8.02 -8.40 -6.70
CA SER A 211 7.91 -8.46 -8.16
C SER A 211 8.04 -7.09 -8.83
N GLY A 212 7.67 -6.00 -8.14
CA GLY A 212 7.75 -4.63 -8.67
C GLY A 212 9.15 -4.25 -9.17
N PRO A 213 10.20 -4.35 -8.33
CA PRO A 213 11.58 -4.13 -8.74
C PRO A 213 12.05 -5.01 -9.91
N LEU A 214 11.67 -6.29 -9.91
CA LEU A 214 12.05 -7.21 -10.99
C LEU A 214 11.43 -6.79 -12.33
N LEU A 215 10.17 -6.37 -12.30
CA LEU A 215 9.43 -5.91 -13.48
C LEU A 215 10.00 -4.58 -14.00
N ALA A 216 10.27 -3.63 -13.10
CA ALA A 216 10.93 -2.37 -13.45
C ALA A 216 12.32 -2.60 -14.06
N GLY A 217 13.17 -3.39 -13.41
CA GLY A 217 14.52 -3.69 -13.90
C GLY A 217 14.51 -4.38 -15.26
N LYS A 218 13.60 -5.33 -15.49
CA LYS A 218 13.48 -5.99 -16.80
C LYS A 218 12.99 -5.03 -17.89
N MET A 219 12.02 -4.16 -17.59
CA MET A 219 11.52 -3.17 -18.55
C MET A 219 12.56 -2.11 -18.89
N LEU A 220 13.40 -1.72 -17.93
CA LEU A 220 14.56 -0.86 -18.16
C LEU A 220 15.61 -1.55 -19.04
N ALA A 221 15.90 -2.82 -18.78
CA ALA A 221 16.81 -3.61 -19.62
C ALA A 221 16.32 -3.77 -21.07
N LEU A 222 15.00 -3.76 -21.29
CA LEU A 222 14.39 -3.76 -22.63
C LEU A 222 14.42 -2.39 -23.32
N GLY A 223 14.96 -1.35 -22.68
CA GLY A 223 15.07 0.00 -23.25
C GLY A 223 13.74 0.75 -23.32
N THR A 224 12.69 0.27 -22.63
CA THR A 224 11.36 0.89 -22.66
C THR A 224 11.26 2.16 -21.81
N GLY A 225 12.29 2.44 -21.01
CA GLY A 225 12.41 3.62 -20.15
C GLY A 225 11.31 3.73 -19.10
N THR A 226 11.20 4.91 -18.48
CA THR A 226 10.22 5.19 -17.41
C THR A 226 8.77 5.01 -17.87
N VAL A 227 8.45 5.39 -19.11
CA VAL A 227 7.10 5.20 -19.66
C VAL A 227 6.73 3.72 -19.74
N GLY A 228 7.65 2.87 -20.20
CA GLY A 228 7.42 1.42 -20.30
C GLY A 228 7.21 0.77 -18.94
N VAL A 229 7.97 1.17 -17.93
CA VAL A 229 7.82 0.68 -16.55
C VAL A 229 6.46 1.08 -15.96
N MET A 230 6.04 2.34 -16.15
CA MET A 230 4.73 2.82 -15.68
C MET A 230 3.58 2.14 -16.43
N ALA A 231 3.70 1.97 -17.75
CA ALA A 231 2.71 1.32 -18.59
C ALA A 231 2.58 -0.19 -18.28
N ALA A 232 3.68 -0.88 -17.96
CA ALA A 232 3.65 -2.29 -17.61
C ALA A 232 2.91 -2.56 -16.28
N SER A 233 2.79 -1.54 -15.42
CA SER A 233 2.02 -1.62 -14.17
C SER A 233 0.52 -1.34 -14.34
N ALA A 234 0.12 -0.70 -15.44
CA ALA A 234 -1.26 -0.31 -15.71
C ALA A 234 -2.24 -1.50 -15.84
N PRO A 235 -1.92 -2.62 -16.53
CA PRO A 235 -2.79 -3.80 -16.57
C PRO A 235 -3.09 -4.33 -15.17
N GLY A 236 -2.11 -4.33 -14.27
CA GLY A 236 -2.28 -4.79 -12.90
C GLY A 236 -3.31 -3.97 -12.11
N ILE A 237 -3.29 -2.65 -12.28
CA ILE A 237 -4.27 -1.74 -11.67
C ILE A 237 -5.67 -1.98 -12.23
N LEU A 238 -5.81 -2.21 -13.53
CA LEU A 238 -7.10 -2.50 -14.15
C LEU A 238 -7.69 -3.83 -13.63
N VAL A 239 -6.86 -4.87 -13.51
CA VAL A 239 -7.29 -6.16 -12.97
C VAL A 239 -7.65 -6.03 -11.49
N ALA A 240 -6.89 -5.26 -10.70
CA ALA A 240 -7.22 -4.98 -9.30
C ALA A 240 -8.54 -4.21 -9.16
N GLY A 241 -8.76 -3.19 -9.98
CA GLY A 241 -10.01 -2.44 -10.01
C GLY A 241 -11.22 -3.31 -10.38
N LEU A 242 -11.07 -4.16 -11.40
CA LEU A 242 -12.09 -5.12 -11.80
C LEU A 242 -12.36 -6.15 -10.68
N ALA A 243 -11.30 -6.64 -10.03
CA ALA A 243 -11.42 -7.61 -8.95
C ALA A 243 -12.23 -7.05 -7.78
N VAL A 244 -11.99 -5.80 -7.38
CA VAL A 244 -12.78 -5.16 -6.34
C VAL A 244 -14.22 -4.91 -6.78
N PHE A 245 -14.45 -4.50 -8.04
CA PHE A 245 -15.79 -4.33 -8.57
C PHE A 245 -16.60 -5.64 -8.54
N ILE A 246 -15.99 -6.75 -8.93
CA ILE A 246 -16.60 -8.10 -8.87
C ILE A 246 -16.86 -8.51 -7.41
N LEU A 247 -15.90 -8.24 -6.52
CA LEU A 247 -16.02 -8.58 -5.10
C LEU A 247 -17.22 -7.87 -4.44
N MET A 248 -17.42 -6.60 -4.76
CA MET A 248 -18.45 -5.77 -4.15
C MET A 248 -19.83 -5.97 -4.76
N SER A 249 -19.92 -6.22 -6.07
CA SER A 249 -21.19 -6.58 -6.74
C SER A 249 -21.75 -7.93 -6.27
N ARG A 250 -20.89 -8.83 -5.77
CA ARG A 250 -21.31 -10.06 -5.10
C ARG A 250 -21.81 -9.81 -3.67
N ARG A 251 -21.18 -8.90 -2.92
CA ARG A 251 -21.63 -8.54 -1.55
C ARG A 251 -23.02 -7.90 -1.54
N SER A 252 -23.32 -7.01 -2.50
CA SER A 252 -24.66 -6.41 -2.62
C SER A 252 -25.78 -7.41 -2.88
N ARG A 253 -25.47 -8.62 -3.36
CA ARG A 253 -26.47 -9.70 -3.53
C ARG A 253 -26.73 -10.51 -2.25
N ILE A 254 -25.84 -10.44 -1.26
CA ILE A 254 -25.96 -11.22 -0.01
C ILE A 254 -26.72 -10.42 1.07
N GLN A 255 -26.87 -9.10 0.90
CA GLN A 255 -27.48 -8.21 1.88
C GLN A 255 -28.84 -7.57 1.51
N PRO A 256 -29.84 -8.24 0.88
CA PRO A 256 -31.20 -7.69 0.77
C PRO A 256 -32.19 -8.10 1.88
N CYS A 257 -31.85 -8.96 2.86
CA CYS A 257 -32.84 -9.46 3.85
C CYS A 257 -32.45 -9.23 5.32
N ALA A 258 -32.01 -8.02 5.68
CA ALA A 258 -31.88 -7.64 7.10
C ALA A 258 -32.86 -6.52 7.52
N ASP A 259 -33.61 -5.94 6.57
CA ASP A 259 -34.60 -4.90 6.83
C ASP A 259 -35.97 -5.33 6.24
N ALA A 260 -36.66 -6.27 6.90
CA ALA A 260 -38.10 -6.52 6.75
C ALA A 260 -38.62 -7.30 7.97
#